data_AF-A0A521GME8-F1
#
_entry.id   AF-A0A521GME8-F1
#
_cell.length_a   1.000
_cell.length_b   1.000
_cell.length_c   1.000
_cell.angle_alpha   90.00
_cell.angle_beta   90.00
_cell.angle_gamma   90.00
#
_symmetry.space_group_name_H-M   'P 1'
#
loop_
_entity.id
_entity.type
_entity.pdbx_description
1 polymer ?
#
loop_
_entity_poly.entity_id
_entity_poly.type
_entity_poly.pdbx_seq_one_letter_code
_entity_poly.pdbx_strand_id
1 'polypeptide(L)'
;MRYLDVFTPDSIIAAAVPYGNEDPREAAYNNAAYALDRDDVHLLCNIENKKVFYIAAASEDFSAHMNAVTPLAASLPGMKGHQGDGAYLAISESGYAVVVRKGDELYSYVGDRQSVDAFIASHDVPTYSANDAAALPWEGFRMGAIKRAEKTARNTILIGFVLAVLSFLTWIGFASWSANIDADVDALRQKSQTSISNSVAQLKNISTQPILQDVYAMQKIIALTSNTGGFVNYFKIEKGGNMSWKVELPTFVLNDYIEQFGKGLVLRRDVDKNVLVVELPPKDTKKK
;
A
#
# COMPACT_ATOMS: atom_id res chain seq x y z
N MET A 1 -7.76 -31.62 -27.99
CA MET A 1 -8.10 -32.85 -27.23
C MET A 1 -6.79 -33.41 -26.71
N ARG A 2 -6.59 -33.48 -25.38
CA ARG A 2 -5.46 -34.24 -24.83
C ARG A 2 -5.82 -35.73 -24.95
N TYR A 3 -4.96 -36.52 -25.57
CA TYR A 3 -5.11 -37.97 -25.58
C TYR A 3 -4.95 -38.44 -24.12
N LEU A 4 -5.99 -39.08 -23.58
CA LEU A 4 -5.89 -39.78 -22.30
C LEU A 4 -5.29 -41.14 -22.60
N ASP A 5 -4.26 -41.51 -21.86
CA ASP A 5 -3.54 -42.75 -22.06
C ASP A 5 -3.98 -43.75 -21.00
N VAL A 6 -4.56 -44.87 -21.41
CA VAL A 6 -5.03 -45.88 -20.46
C VAL A 6 -3.83 -46.68 -20.01
N PHE A 7 -3.40 -46.45 -18.78
CA PHE A 7 -2.18 -47.02 -18.24
C PHE A 7 -2.41 -47.56 -16.82
N THR A 8 -1.93 -48.78 -16.63
CA THR A 8 -1.92 -49.49 -15.36
C THR A 8 -0.46 -49.76 -15.02
N PRO A 9 0.07 -49.18 -13.94
CA PRO A 9 1.47 -49.38 -13.55
C PRO A 9 1.70 -50.79 -13.00
N ASP A 10 2.95 -51.23 -13.04
CA ASP A 10 3.36 -52.55 -12.56
C ASP A 10 3.48 -52.61 -11.03
N SER A 11 3.70 -51.46 -10.38
CA SER A 11 3.72 -51.34 -8.92
C SER A 11 2.43 -50.69 -8.40
N ILE A 12 1.43 -51.50 -8.05
CA ILE A 12 0.17 -51.01 -7.49
C ILE A 12 -0.03 -51.52 -6.08
N ILE A 13 -0.29 -50.58 -5.18
CA ILE A 13 -0.81 -50.86 -3.84
C ILE A 13 -2.26 -50.36 -3.75
N ALA A 14 -3.09 -51.13 -3.06
CA ALA A 14 -4.44 -50.72 -2.71
C ALA A 14 -4.68 -51.04 -1.24
N ALA A 15 -5.30 -50.12 -0.52
CA ALA A 15 -5.62 -50.30 0.89
C ALA A 15 -6.79 -49.42 1.31
N ALA A 16 -7.32 -49.73 2.50
CA ALA A 16 -8.31 -48.93 3.19
C ALA A 16 -7.74 -48.50 4.55
N VAL A 17 -7.71 -47.21 4.82
CA VAL A 17 -7.10 -46.65 6.03
C VAL A 17 -8.11 -45.77 6.77
N PRO A 18 -8.25 -45.91 8.10
CA PRO A 18 -9.04 -44.94 8.87
C PRO A 18 -8.35 -43.59 8.86
N TYR A 19 -9.08 -42.52 8.57
CA TYR A 19 -8.57 -41.15 8.71
C TYR A 19 -9.21 -40.52 9.95
N GLY A 20 -8.37 -39.96 10.82
CA GLY A 20 -8.81 -39.31 12.06
C GLY A 20 -9.28 -37.88 11.81
N ASN A 21 -8.61 -36.92 12.46
CA ASN A 21 -8.83 -35.48 12.24
C ASN A 21 -7.97 -34.90 11.09
N GLU A 22 -7.16 -35.74 10.45
CA GLU A 22 -6.31 -35.37 9.31
C GLU A 22 -7.08 -35.36 7.99
N ASP A 23 -6.52 -34.72 6.94
CA ASP A 23 -7.10 -34.78 5.60
C ASP A 23 -7.07 -36.24 5.10
N PRO A 24 -8.21 -36.86 4.75
CA PRO A 24 -8.26 -38.24 4.28
C PRO A 24 -7.29 -38.52 3.13
N ARG A 25 -7.08 -37.54 2.25
CA ARG A 25 -6.17 -37.68 1.11
C ARG A 25 -4.71 -37.69 1.53
N GLU A 26 -4.37 -36.93 2.56
CA GLU A 26 -3.03 -36.90 3.15
C GLU A 26 -2.73 -38.20 3.90
N ALA A 27 -3.73 -38.73 4.63
CA ALA A 27 -3.63 -40.04 5.27
C ALA A 27 -3.35 -41.15 4.26
N ALA A 28 -4.10 -41.19 3.15
CA ALA A 28 -3.89 -42.14 2.06
C ALA A 28 -2.50 -41.99 1.43
N TYR A 29 -2.08 -40.76 1.15
CA TYR A 29 -0.75 -40.49 0.59
C TYR A 29 0.38 -40.94 1.52
N ASN A 30 0.34 -40.59 2.80
CA ASN A 30 1.39 -40.97 3.75
C ASN A 30 1.52 -42.49 3.90
N ASN A 31 0.38 -43.20 3.95
CA ASN A 31 0.38 -44.66 3.98
C ASN A 31 0.90 -45.26 2.68
N ALA A 32 0.50 -44.70 1.54
CA ALA A 32 0.97 -45.16 0.24
C ALA A 32 2.47 -44.94 0.05
N ALA A 33 2.95 -43.75 0.39
CA ALA A 33 4.37 -43.38 0.33
C ALA A 33 5.23 -44.30 1.20
N TYR A 34 4.75 -44.59 2.42
CA TYR A 34 5.40 -45.52 3.33
C TYR A 34 5.42 -46.96 2.78
N ALA A 35 4.29 -47.46 2.27
CA ALA A 35 4.18 -48.81 1.74
C ALA A 35 4.99 -49.03 0.45
N LEU A 36 5.15 -48.00 -0.37
CA LEU A 36 5.95 -48.04 -1.60
C LEU A 36 7.43 -47.69 -1.37
N ASP A 37 7.81 -47.23 -0.16
CA ASP A 37 9.14 -46.66 0.13
C ASP A 37 9.53 -45.55 -0.86
N ARG A 38 8.58 -44.64 -1.10
CA ARG A 38 8.69 -43.56 -2.10
C ARG A 38 8.02 -42.28 -1.63
N ASP A 39 8.72 -41.16 -1.79
CA ASP A 39 8.19 -39.84 -1.46
C ASP A 39 7.16 -39.33 -2.47
N ASP A 40 7.17 -39.78 -3.72
CA ASP A 40 6.25 -39.27 -4.74
C ASP A 40 5.41 -40.39 -5.35
N VAL A 41 4.11 -40.32 -5.12
CA VAL A 41 3.14 -41.35 -5.56
C VAL A 41 1.97 -40.69 -6.27
N HIS A 42 1.46 -41.40 -7.27
CA HIS A 42 0.17 -41.10 -7.89
C HIS A 42 -0.92 -41.85 -7.15
N LEU A 43 -2.01 -41.16 -6.87
CA LEU A 43 -3.05 -41.59 -5.94
C LEU A 43 -4.43 -41.43 -6.59
N LEU A 44 -5.26 -42.44 -6.40
CA LEU A 44 -6.70 -42.36 -6.51
C LEU A 44 -7.30 -42.74 -5.17
N CYS A 45 -8.21 -41.93 -4.64
CA CYS A 45 -8.85 -42.23 -3.37
C CYS A 45 -10.33 -41.85 -3.37
N ASN A 46 -11.12 -42.59 -2.60
CA ASN A 46 -12.45 -42.16 -2.19
C ASN A 46 -12.70 -42.44 -0.71
N ILE A 47 -13.67 -41.73 -0.14
CA ILE A 47 -14.02 -41.80 1.27
C ILE A 47 -15.36 -42.52 1.41
N GLU A 48 -15.38 -43.52 2.29
CA GLU A 48 -16.60 -44.22 2.68
C GLU A 48 -16.44 -44.75 4.11
N ASN A 49 -17.52 -44.74 4.91
CA ASN A 49 -17.52 -45.30 6.27
C ASN A 49 -16.38 -44.82 7.19
N LYS A 50 -15.97 -43.54 7.10
CA LYS A 50 -14.83 -42.95 7.83
C LYS A 50 -13.48 -43.60 7.54
N LYS A 51 -13.36 -44.28 6.41
CA LYS A 51 -12.11 -44.81 5.87
C LYS A 51 -11.85 -44.17 4.51
N VAL A 52 -10.58 -43.99 4.19
CA VAL A 52 -10.12 -43.63 2.86
C VAL A 52 -9.68 -44.91 2.17
N PHE A 53 -10.38 -45.25 1.10
CA PHE A 53 -10.01 -46.33 0.18
C PHE A 53 -9.15 -45.72 -0.90
N TYR A 54 -7.98 -46.30 -1.15
CA TYR A 54 -7.07 -45.75 -2.14
C TYR A 54 -6.37 -46.83 -2.95
N ILE A 55 -5.96 -46.42 -4.15
CA ILE A 55 -5.05 -47.13 -5.02
C ILE A 55 -3.90 -46.15 -5.29
N ALA A 56 -2.67 -46.62 -5.16
CA ALA A 56 -1.49 -45.82 -5.39
C ALA A 56 -0.41 -46.60 -6.14
N ALA A 57 0.43 -45.85 -6.84
CA ALA A 57 1.57 -46.36 -7.58
C ALA A 57 2.72 -45.34 -7.53
N ALA A 58 3.96 -45.82 -7.69
CA ALA A 58 5.13 -44.97 -7.70
C ALA A 58 5.10 -44.00 -8.89
N SER A 59 5.50 -42.74 -8.69
CA SER A 59 5.49 -41.75 -9.78
C SER A 59 6.47 -42.06 -10.91
N GLU A 60 7.49 -42.89 -10.64
CA GLU A 60 8.50 -43.34 -11.61
C GLU A 60 7.85 -44.14 -12.77
N ASP A 61 6.80 -44.91 -12.47
CA ASP A 61 6.05 -45.71 -13.44
C ASP A 61 5.31 -44.85 -14.47
N PHE A 62 5.08 -43.57 -14.18
CA PHE A 62 4.34 -42.64 -15.03
C PHE A 62 5.24 -41.77 -15.92
N SER A 63 6.55 -41.99 -15.91
CA SER A 63 7.51 -41.17 -16.66
C SER A 63 7.22 -41.13 -18.18
N ALA A 64 6.75 -42.23 -18.75
CA ALA A 64 6.31 -42.32 -20.15
C ALA A 64 4.83 -41.92 -20.37
N HIS A 65 4.03 -41.86 -19.30
CA HIS A 65 2.56 -41.73 -19.35
C HIS A 65 2.06 -40.54 -18.51
N MET A 66 2.47 -39.32 -18.86
CA MET A 66 2.16 -38.10 -18.07
C MET A 66 0.66 -37.76 -17.90
N ASN A 67 -0.22 -38.29 -18.75
CA ASN A 67 -1.69 -38.12 -18.63
C ASN A 67 -2.40 -39.48 -18.49
N ALA A 68 -1.78 -40.38 -17.73
CA ALA A 68 -2.32 -41.71 -17.47
C ALA A 68 -3.70 -41.66 -16.81
N VAL A 69 -4.60 -42.50 -17.29
CA VAL A 69 -5.88 -42.82 -16.67
C VAL A 69 -5.94 -44.31 -16.39
N THR A 70 -6.60 -44.73 -15.32
CA THR A 70 -6.79 -46.15 -15.01
C THR A 70 -8.26 -46.52 -14.88
N PRO A 71 -8.67 -47.68 -15.42
CA PRO A 71 -9.99 -48.25 -15.17
C PRO A 71 -10.14 -48.81 -13.74
N LEU A 72 -9.03 -49.10 -13.04
CA LEU A 72 -9.05 -49.68 -11.69
C LEU A 72 -9.69 -48.78 -10.64
N ALA A 73 -9.92 -47.52 -10.96
CA ALA A 73 -10.68 -46.60 -10.12
C ALA A 73 -12.10 -47.11 -9.82
N ALA A 74 -12.66 -47.98 -10.65
CA ALA A 74 -13.94 -48.64 -10.40
C ALA A 74 -13.94 -49.53 -9.14
N SER A 75 -12.78 -49.97 -8.66
CA SER A 75 -12.68 -50.74 -7.41
C SER A 75 -12.93 -49.90 -6.16
N LEU A 76 -12.77 -48.57 -6.27
CA LEU A 76 -13.05 -47.64 -5.18
C LEU A 76 -14.55 -47.42 -5.03
N PRO A 77 -15.06 -47.28 -3.78
CA PRO A 77 -16.48 -47.06 -3.56
C PRO A 77 -16.92 -45.75 -4.18
N GLY A 78 -18.20 -45.64 -4.55
CA GLY A 78 -18.76 -44.39 -5.10
C GLY A 78 -18.21 -43.94 -6.45
N MET A 79 -17.22 -44.64 -7.02
CA MET A 79 -16.70 -44.36 -8.35
C MET A 79 -17.59 -44.94 -9.44
N LYS A 80 -17.56 -44.33 -10.63
CA LYS A 80 -18.36 -44.78 -11.76
C LYS A 80 -17.87 -46.15 -12.25
N GLY A 81 -18.76 -47.14 -12.25
CA GLY A 81 -18.43 -48.52 -12.61
C GLY A 81 -18.16 -49.42 -11.40
N HIS A 82 -18.24 -48.89 -10.18
CA HIS A 82 -18.20 -49.69 -8.96
C HIS A 82 -19.43 -50.62 -8.87
N GLN A 83 -19.19 -51.92 -8.69
CA GLN A 83 -20.23 -52.96 -8.61
C GLN A 83 -20.33 -53.59 -7.20
N GLY A 84 -19.61 -53.04 -6.22
CA GLY A 84 -19.55 -53.55 -4.85
C GLY A 84 -18.28 -54.37 -4.58
N ASP A 85 -18.38 -55.30 -3.64
CA ASP A 85 -17.29 -56.19 -3.25
C ASP A 85 -16.99 -57.19 -4.37
N GLY A 86 -15.72 -57.27 -4.76
CA GLY A 86 -15.29 -57.99 -5.96
C GLY A 86 -13.83 -57.75 -6.33
N ALA A 87 -13.35 -58.57 -7.25
CA ALA A 87 -12.05 -58.44 -7.89
C ALA A 87 -12.19 -57.64 -9.19
N TYR A 88 -11.61 -56.45 -9.22
CA TYR A 88 -11.61 -55.57 -10.40
C TYR A 88 -10.31 -55.78 -11.18
N LEU A 89 -10.44 -56.34 -12.38
CA LEU A 89 -9.31 -56.71 -13.21
C LEU A 89 -9.04 -55.67 -14.31
N ALA A 90 -7.80 -55.23 -14.43
CA ALA A 90 -7.30 -54.43 -15.54
C ALA A 90 -6.08 -55.09 -16.20
N ILE A 91 -5.84 -54.72 -17.46
CA ILE A 91 -4.64 -55.14 -18.19
C ILE A 91 -3.50 -54.17 -17.83
N SER A 92 -2.33 -54.72 -17.56
CA SER A 92 -1.06 -53.98 -17.40
C SER A 92 -0.13 -54.29 -18.58
N GLU A 93 0.92 -53.49 -18.77
CA GLU A 93 1.95 -53.77 -19.79
C GLU A 93 2.68 -55.10 -19.50
N SER A 94 2.94 -55.41 -18.23
CA SER A 94 3.62 -56.64 -17.81
C SER A 94 2.69 -57.84 -17.62
N GLY A 95 1.37 -57.67 -17.72
CA GLY A 95 0.41 -58.74 -17.46
C GLY A 95 -0.97 -58.24 -17.02
N TYR A 96 -1.34 -58.53 -15.78
CA TYR A 96 -2.64 -58.21 -15.22
C TYR A 96 -2.50 -57.57 -13.85
N ALA A 97 -3.33 -56.57 -13.58
CA ALA A 97 -3.47 -55.97 -12.27
C ALA A 97 -4.89 -56.22 -11.75
N VAL A 98 -4.99 -56.57 -10.48
CA VAL A 98 -6.28 -56.76 -9.81
C VAL A 98 -6.32 -55.95 -8.53
N VAL A 99 -7.48 -55.33 -8.28
CA VAL A 99 -7.82 -54.77 -6.97
C VAL A 99 -9.04 -55.52 -6.43
N VAL A 100 -8.87 -56.18 -5.30
CA VAL A 100 -9.91 -56.92 -4.60
C VAL A 100 -10.46 -56.07 -3.48
N ARG A 101 -11.77 -55.83 -3.51
CA ARG A 101 -12.51 -55.22 -2.40
C ARG A 101 -13.32 -56.27 -1.66
N LYS A 102 -13.19 -56.31 -0.34
CA LYS A 102 -13.96 -57.19 0.54
C LYS A 102 -14.38 -56.42 1.79
N GLY A 103 -15.62 -55.96 1.82
CA GLY A 103 -16.15 -55.09 2.86
C GLY A 103 -15.34 -53.80 2.99
N ASP A 104 -14.64 -53.69 4.11
CA ASP A 104 -13.84 -52.53 4.49
C ASP A 104 -12.36 -52.66 4.13
N GLU A 105 -11.97 -53.73 3.44
CA GLU A 105 -10.60 -54.04 3.08
C GLU A 105 -10.41 -53.95 1.56
N LEU A 106 -9.22 -53.51 1.17
CA LEU A 106 -8.81 -53.39 -0.23
C LEU A 106 -7.43 -54.02 -0.37
N TYR A 107 -7.27 -54.88 -1.37
CA TYR A 107 -6.04 -55.59 -1.66
C TYR A 107 -5.69 -55.41 -3.12
N SER A 108 -4.40 -55.32 -3.45
CA SER A 108 -3.94 -55.30 -4.84
C SER A 108 -2.94 -56.41 -5.11
N TYR A 109 -2.90 -56.84 -6.36
CA TYR A 109 -1.88 -57.73 -6.86
C TYR A 109 -1.64 -57.46 -8.34
N VAL A 110 -0.38 -57.51 -8.76
CA VAL A 110 0.04 -57.40 -10.16
C VAL A 110 0.90 -58.61 -10.48
N GLY A 111 0.63 -59.24 -11.62
CA GLY A 111 1.37 -60.42 -12.04
C GLY A 111 0.84 -61.02 -13.34
N ASP A 112 1.23 -62.26 -13.60
CA ASP A 112 0.70 -63.02 -14.73
C ASP A 112 -0.76 -63.45 -14.49
N ARG A 113 -1.41 -63.93 -15.55
CA ARG A 113 -2.82 -64.30 -15.49
C ARG A 113 -3.11 -65.37 -14.43
N GLN A 114 -2.25 -66.38 -14.36
CA GLN A 114 -2.43 -67.53 -13.48
C GLN A 114 -2.32 -67.13 -12.01
N SER A 115 -1.35 -66.28 -11.66
CA SER A 115 -1.14 -65.82 -10.29
C SER A 115 -2.25 -64.86 -9.86
N VAL A 116 -2.72 -63.99 -10.77
CA VAL A 116 -3.87 -63.12 -10.52
C VAL A 116 -5.15 -63.95 -10.31
N ASP A 117 -5.42 -64.95 -11.13
CA ASP A 117 -6.59 -65.82 -10.95
C ASP A 117 -6.52 -66.59 -9.61
N ALA A 118 -5.32 -67.06 -9.22
CA ALA A 118 -5.10 -67.68 -7.90
C ALA A 118 -5.32 -66.71 -6.74
N PHE A 119 -4.89 -65.45 -6.88
CA PHE A 119 -5.11 -64.39 -5.90
C PHE A 119 -6.60 -64.03 -5.77
N ILE A 120 -7.34 -63.99 -6.88
CA ILE A 120 -8.79 -63.77 -6.84
C ILE A 120 -9.48 -64.94 -6.13
N ALA A 121 -9.11 -66.17 -6.48
CA ALA A 121 -9.68 -67.38 -5.88
C ALA A 121 -9.43 -67.45 -4.36
N SER A 122 -8.29 -66.96 -3.87
CA SER A 122 -8.00 -66.96 -2.42
C SER A 122 -8.89 -66.01 -1.60
N HIS A 123 -9.53 -65.02 -2.24
CA HIS A 123 -10.38 -64.05 -1.56
C HIS A 123 -11.88 -64.40 -1.61
N ASP A 124 -12.28 -65.34 -2.47
CA ASP A 124 -13.65 -65.82 -2.66
C ASP A 124 -14.64 -64.68 -2.97
N VAL A 125 -14.34 -63.93 -4.04
CA VAL A 125 -15.13 -62.76 -4.47
C VAL A 125 -15.48 -62.85 -5.96
N PRO A 126 -16.60 -62.23 -6.40
CA PRO A 126 -16.93 -62.16 -7.83
C PRO A 126 -15.88 -61.34 -8.59
N THR A 127 -15.69 -61.66 -9.88
CA THR A 127 -14.76 -60.93 -10.75
C THR A 127 -15.50 -59.95 -11.65
N TYR A 128 -14.99 -58.73 -11.72
CA TYR A 128 -15.49 -57.66 -12.57
C TYR A 128 -14.40 -57.18 -13.53
N SER A 129 -14.78 -56.95 -14.79
CA SER A 129 -13.91 -56.29 -15.77
C SER A 129 -13.85 -54.80 -15.44
N ALA A 130 -12.67 -54.29 -15.09
CA ALA A 130 -12.49 -52.85 -14.89
C ALA A 130 -12.43 -52.11 -16.23
N ASN A 131 -11.99 -52.76 -17.30
CA ASN A 131 -11.76 -52.15 -18.62
C ASN A 131 -13.01 -51.50 -19.23
N ASP A 132 -14.20 -51.94 -18.84
CA ASP A 132 -15.48 -51.38 -19.30
C ASP A 132 -15.92 -50.13 -18.50
N ALA A 133 -15.24 -49.82 -17.40
CA ALA A 133 -15.52 -48.68 -16.55
C ALA A 133 -14.89 -47.39 -17.06
N ALA A 134 -15.42 -46.26 -16.59
CA ALA A 134 -14.86 -44.95 -16.93
C ALA A 134 -13.49 -44.78 -16.26
N ALA A 135 -12.43 -44.73 -17.07
CA ALA A 135 -11.07 -44.53 -16.57
C ALA A 135 -10.93 -43.14 -15.93
N LEU A 136 -10.29 -43.09 -14.76
CA LEU A 136 -10.02 -41.84 -14.03
C LEU A 136 -8.53 -41.50 -14.07
N PRO A 137 -8.18 -40.20 -14.15
CA PRO A 137 -6.79 -39.78 -14.20
C PRO A 137 -6.07 -40.05 -12.89
N TRP A 138 -4.86 -40.59 -12.98
CA TRP A 138 -3.97 -40.67 -11.84
C TRP A 138 -3.61 -39.27 -11.34
N GLU A 139 -3.78 -39.04 -10.03
CA GLU A 139 -3.50 -37.72 -9.45
C GLU A 139 -2.23 -37.77 -8.59
N GLY A 140 -1.16 -37.14 -9.07
CA GLY A 140 0.03 -36.91 -8.26
C GLY A 140 -0.30 -36.01 -7.06
N PHE A 141 0.07 -36.43 -5.85
CA PHE A 141 -0.23 -35.69 -4.62
C PHE A 141 0.38 -34.28 -4.64
N ARG A 142 1.64 -34.18 -5.04
CA ARG A 142 2.35 -32.90 -5.18
C ARG A 142 1.77 -32.01 -6.29
N MET A 143 1.29 -32.58 -7.39
CA MET A 143 0.63 -31.81 -8.45
C MET A 143 -0.68 -31.17 -7.98
N GLY A 144 -1.43 -31.82 -7.08
CA GLY A 144 -2.61 -31.23 -6.45
C GLY A 144 -2.28 -30.03 -5.56
N ALA A 145 -1.25 -30.16 -4.73
CA ALA A 145 -0.75 -29.08 -3.87
C ALA A 145 -0.17 -27.91 -4.68
N ILE A 146 0.62 -28.20 -5.72
CA ILE A 146 1.19 -27.20 -6.64
C ILE A 146 0.08 -26.44 -7.37
N LYS A 147 -0.93 -27.12 -7.92
CA LYS A 147 -2.07 -26.44 -8.58
C LYS A 147 -2.84 -25.53 -7.63
N ARG A 148 -3.00 -25.93 -6.35
CA ARG A 148 -3.62 -25.07 -5.32
C ARG A 148 -2.71 -23.88 -5.00
N ALA A 149 -1.41 -24.09 -4.87
CA ALA A 149 -0.43 -23.03 -4.64
C ALA A 149 -0.37 -22.03 -5.81
N GLU A 150 -0.42 -22.50 -7.06
CA GLU A 150 -0.50 -21.65 -8.25
C GLU A 150 -1.75 -20.78 -8.27
N LYS A 151 -2.91 -21.35 -7.90
CA LYS A 151 -4.16 -20.58 -7.81
C LYS A 151 -4.08 -19.50 -6.73
N THR A 152 -3.52 -19.82 -5.57
CA THR A 152 -3.31 -18.85 -4.48
C THR A 152 -2.31 -17.77 -4.89
N ALA A 153 -1.18 -18.16 -5.49
CA ALA A 153 -0.16 -17.23 -5.98
C ALA A 153 -0.72 -16.28 -7.03
N ARG A 154 -1.50 -16.79 -8.00
CA ARG A 154 -2.16 -15.97 -9.02
C ARG A 154 -3.12 -14.96 -8.40
N ASN A 155 -3.92 -15.36 -7.42
CA ASN A 155 -4.83 -14.46 -6.72
C ASN A 155 -4.07 -13.40 -5.92
N THR A 156 -3.00 -13.77 -5.22
CA THR A 156 -2.15 -12.83 -4.47
C THR A 156 -1.51 -11.80 -5.39
N ILE A 157 -1.00 -12.22 -6.55
CA ILE A 157 -0.44 -11.31 -7.57
C ILE A 157 -1.51 -10.35 -8.07
N LEU A 158 -2.72 -10.84 -8.36
CA LEU A 158 -3.81 -10.00 -8.87
C LEU A 158 -4.25 -8.96 -7.84
N ILE A 159 -4.37 -9.34 -6.57
CA ILE A 159 -4.68 -8.42 -5.48
C ILE A 159 -3.56 -7.38 -5.30
N GLY A 160 -2.30 -7.82 -5.31
CA GLY A 160 -1.14 -6.94 -5.22
C GLY A 160 -1.08 -5.93 -6.38
N PHE A 161 -1.40 -6.38 -7.59
CA PHE A 161 -1.45 -5.51 -8.78
C PHE A 161 -2.55 -4.45 -8.65
N VAL A 162 -3.76 -4.82 -8.20
CA VAL A 162 -4.86 -3.87 -7.98
C VAL A 162 -4.47 -2.83 -6.94
N LEU A 163 -3.84 -3.24 -5.83
CA LEU A 163 -3.36 -2.31 -4.80
C LEU A 163 -2.28 -1.37 -5.34
N ALA A 164 -1.32 -1.89 -6.12
CA ALA A 164 -0.28 -1.07 -6.73
C ALA A 164 -0.87 -0.02 -7.69
N VAL A 165 -1.85 -0.40 -8.51
CA VAL A 165 -2.55 0.54 -9.41
C VAL A 165 -3.29 1.61 -8.60
N LEU A 166 -4.00 1.23 -7.54
CA LEU A 166 -4.69 2.19 -6.68
C LEU A 166 -3.71 3.16 -6.01
N SER A 167 -2.59 2.68 -5.48
CA SER A 167 -1.54 3.53 -4.90
C SER A 167 -0.91 4.46 -5.94
N PHE A 168 -0.73 3.99 -7.18
CA PHE A 168 -0.21 4.83 -8.25
C PHE A 168 -1.20 5.92 -8.65
N LEU A 169 -2.49 5.61 -8.73
CA LEU A 169 -3.54 6.58 -9.02
C LEU A 169 -3.69 7.62 -7.91
N THR A 170 -3.61 7.22 -6.63
CA THR A 170 -3.64 8.17 -5.52
C THR A 170 -2.42 9.09 -5.52
N TRP A 171 -1.24 8.56 -5.86
CA TRP A 171 -0.03 9.37 -6.01
C TRP A 171 -0.15 10.40 -7.14
N ILE A 172 -0.66 10.01 -8.32
CA ILE A 172 -0.92 10.95 -9.43
C ILE A 172 -1.92 12.04 -9.01
N GLY A 173 -2.99 11.66 -8.31
CA GLY A 173 -3.98 12.61 -7.79
C GLY A 173 -3.35 13.62 -6.83
N PHE A 174 -2.51 13.16 -5.91
CA PHE A 174 -1.82 14.02 -4.96
C PHE A 174 -0.80 14.95 -5.64
N ALA A 175 -0.01 14.43 -6.59
CA ALA A 175 0.94 15.23 -7.36
C ALA A 175 0.23 16.35 -8.15
N SER A 176 -0.92 16.03 -8.77
CA SER A 176 -1.73 17.02 -9.50
C SER A 176 -2.32 18.08 -8.57
N TRP A 177 -2.73 17.70 -7.35
CA TRP A 177 -3.24 18.67 -6.38
C TRP A 177 -2.16 19.61 -5.88
N SER A 178 -0.97 19.09 -5.55
CA SER A 178 0.16 19.91 -5.12
C SER A 178 0.61 20.93 -6.17
N ALA A 179 0.65 20.55 -7.45
CA ALA A 179 0.99 21.47 -8.54
C ALA A 179 0.01 22.65 -8.69
N ASN A 180 -1.29 22.43 -8.44
CA ASN A 180 -2.28 23.50 -8.48
C ASN A 180 -2.17 24.44 -7.27
N ILE A 181 -1.84 23.91 -6.08
CA ILE A 181 -1.62 24.73 -4.89
C ILE A 181 -0.41 25.66 -5.10
N ASP A 182 0.69 25.16 -5.66
CA ASP A 182 1.86 25.99 -5.94
C ASP A 182 1.53 27.11 -6.94
N ALA A 183 0.73 26.81 -7.97
CA ALA A 183 0.26 27.81 -8.93
C ALA A 183 -0.62 28.90 -8.28
N ASP A 184 -1.52 28.51 -7.37
CA ASP A 184 -2.37 29.45 -6.63
C ASP A 184 -1.53 30.32 -5.66
N VAL A 185 -0.53 29.73 -5.01
CA VAL A 185 0.39 30.44 -4.12
C VAL A 185 1.20 31.49 -4.89
N ASP A 186 1.71 31.16 -6.07
CA ASP A 186 2.46 32.09 -6.91
C ASP A 186 1.57 33.20 -7.47
N ALA A 187 0.33 32.88 -7.89
CA ALA A 187 -0.65 33.88 -8.29
C ALA A 187 -1.01 34.84 -7.14
N LEU A 188 -1.15 34.33 -5.91
CA LEU A 188 -1.40 35.15 -4.72
C LEU A 188 -0.19 36.04 -4.38
N ARG A 189 1.04 35.53 -4.49
CA ARG A 189 2.26 36.32 -4.30
C ARG A 189 2.35 37.46 -5.31
N GLN A 190 2.06 37.20 -6.58
CA GLN A 190 2.08 38.22 -7.63
C GLN A 190 1.02 39.30 -7.39
N LYS A 191 -0.20 38.92 -7.00
CA LYS A 191 -1.25 39.87 -6.60
C LYS A 191 -0.86 40.70 -5.38
N SER A 192 -0.25 40.07 -4.37
CA SER A 192 0.22 40.76 -3.16
C SER A 192 1.30 41.79 -3.50
N GLN A 193 2.31 41.43 -4.30
CA GLN A 193 3.36 42.36 -4.74
C GLN A 193 2.79 43.54 -5.53
N THR A 194 1.83 43.28 -6.42
CA THR A 194 1.16 44.33 -7.22
C THR A 194 0.35 45.27 -6.32
N SER A 195 -0.37 44.75 -5.34
CA SER A 195 -1.11 45.55 -4.36
C SER A 195 -0.17 46.40 -3.50
N ILE A 196 0.96 45.83 -3.03
CA ILE A 196 1.98 46.58 -2.29
C ILE A 196 2.55 47.70 -3.16
N SER A 197 2.92 47.43 -4.41
CA SER A 197 3.45 48.47 -5.30
C SER A 197 2.43 49.57 -5.57
N ASN A 198 1.15 49.22 -5.71
CA ASN A 198 0.07 50.19 -5.89
C ASN A 198 -0.15 51.05 -4.64
N SER A 199 -0.13 50.46 -3.45
CA SER A 199 -0.19 51.21 -2.18
C SER A 199 1.01 52.12 -2.00
N VAL A 200 2.22 51.67 -2.36
CA VAL A 200 3.44 52.52 -2.33
C VAL A 200 3.33 53.67 -3.34
N ALA A 201 2.81 53.43 -4.54
CA ALA A 201 2.60 54.48 -5.54
C ALA A 201 1.54 55.50 -5.07
N GLN A 202 0.45 55.04 -4.46
CA GLN A 202 -0.56 55.91 -3.83
C GLN A 202 0.06 56.73 -2.69
N LEU A 203 0.85 56.09 -1.81
CA LEU A 203 1.58 56.78 -0.75
C LEU A 203 2.59 57.78 -1.28
N LYS A 204 3.26 57.51 -2.40
CA LYS A 204 4.18 58.45 -3.05
C LYS A 204 3.44 59.67 -3.60
N ASN A 205 2.29 59.47 -4.23
CA ASN A 205 1.45 60.57 -4.73
C ASN A 205 0.88 61.42 -3.58
N ILE A 206 0.54 60.78 -2.46
CA ILE A 206 0.09 61.43 -1.24
C ILE A 206 1.28 62.17 -0.56
N SER A 207 2.47 61.58 -0.51
CA SER A 207 3.71 62.17 0.04
C SER A 207 4.19 63.44 -0.67
N THR A 208 3.73 63.72 -1.89
CA THR A 208 4.00 64.98 -2.59
C THR A 208 3.19 66.17 -2.06
N GLN A 209 2.20 65.93 -1.18
CA GLN A 209 1.46 67.02 -0.55
C GLN A 209 2.29 67.65 0.58
N PRO A 210 2.53 68.98 0.58
CA PRO A 210 3.34 69.66 1.59
C PRO A 210 2.84 69.44 3.03
N ILE A 211 1.52 69.29 3.20
CA ILE A 211 0.86 69.02 4.49
C ILE A 211 1.39 67.75 5.17
N LEU A 212 1.77 66.71 4.42
CA LEU A 212 2.23 65.46 5.03
C LEU A 212 3.69 65.51 5.48
N GLN A 213 4.52 66.32 4.81
CA GLN A 213 5.85 66.64 5.33
C GLN A 213 5.73 67.41 6.64
N ASP A 214 4.76 68.32 6.74
CA ASP A 214 4.51 69.09 7.95
C ASP A 214 3.99 68.21 9.10
N VAL A 215 3.09 67.27 8.83
CA VAL A 215 2.61 66.28 9.82
C VAL A 215 3.74 65.35 10.28
N TYR A 216 4.61 64.90 9.38
CA TYR A 216 5.76 64.08 9.76
C TYR A 216 6.79 64.86 10.60
N ALA A 217 7.08 66.12 10.23
CA ALA A 217 7.91 67.01 11.03
C ALA A 217 7.32 67.23 12.43
N MET A 218 6.00 67.43 12.52
CA MET A 218 5.27 67.55 13.78
C MET A 218 5.39 66.29 14.63
N GLN A 219 5.14 65.10 14.06
CA GLN A 219 5.28 63.83 14.77
C GLN A 219 6.71 63.61 15.27
N LYS A 220 7.72 63.96 14.47
CA LYS A 220 9.14 63.87 14.86
C LYS A 220 9.46 64.80 16.04
N ILE A 221 9.01 66.06 16.00
CA ILE A 221 9.22 67.02 17.09
C ILE A 221 8.51 66.56 18.37
N ILE A 222 7.27 66.06 18.27
CA ILE A 222 6.52 65.53 19.41
C ILE A 222 7.24 64.31 20.01
N ALA A 223 7.69 63.37 19.18
CA ALA A 223 8.40 62.18 19.64
C ALA A 223 9.73 62.52 20.32
N LEU A 224 10.51 63.45 19.74
CA LEU A 224 11.76 63.93 20.34
C LEU A 224 11.49 64.62 21.68
N THR A 225 10.51 65.51 21.73
CA THR A 225 10.14 66.26 22.94
C THR A 225 9.70 65.32 24.06
N SER A 226 8.82 64.35 23.75
CA SER A 226 8.34 63.34 24.69
C SER A 226 9.49 62.48 25.24
N ASN A 227 10.44 62.05 24.41
CA ASN A 227 11.57 61.24 24.84
C ASN A 227 12.58 62.01 25.70
N THR A 228 12.64 63.34 25.56
CA THR A 228 13.50 64.22 26.38
C THR A 228 12.80 64.76 27.65
N GLY A 229 11.56 64.36 27.91
CA GLY A 229 10.77 64.82 29.05
C GLY A 229 10.34 66.28 28.98
N GLY A 230 10.32 66.87 27.77
CA GLY A 230 9.87 68.24 27.52
C GLY A 230 8.39 68.34 27.17
N PHE A 231 7.91 69.57 26.98
CA PHE A 231 6.54 69.88 26.58
C PHE A 231 6.55 70.84 25.38
N VAL A 232 5.66 70.59 24.41
CA VAL A 232 5.45 71.49 23.27
C VAL A 232 4.39 72.51 23.66
N ASN A 233 4.78 73.77 23.85
CA ASN A 233 3.88 74.80 24.38
C ASN A 233 3.21 75.66 23.31
N TYR A 234 3.80 75.78 22.11
CA TYR A 234 3.24 76.66 21.09
C TYR A 234 3.51 76.17 19.66
N PHE A 235 2.44 76.04 18.88
CA PHE A 235 2.48 75.85 17.43
C PHE A 235 1.67 76.96 16.77
N LYS A 236 2.32 77.74 15.88
CA LYS A 236 1.65 78.78 15.10
C LYS A 236 2.08 78.70 13.65
N ILE A 237 1.08 78.65 12.78
CA ILE A 237 1.25 78.79 11.34
C ILE A 237 0.95 80.26 11.01
N GLU A 238 1.96 81.00 10.55
CA GLU A 238 1.77 82.40 10.16
C GLU A 238 1.29 82.51 8.71
N LYS A 239 0.57 83.59 8.39
CA LYS A 239 0.06 83.86 7.02
C LYS A 239 1.25 83.94 6.07
N GLY A 240 1.39 82.93 5.21
CA GLY A 240 2.56 82.74 4.33
C GLY A 240 3.16 81.32 4.38
N GLY A 241 2.65 80.42 5.24
CA GLY A 241 3.10 79.03 5.30
C GLY A 241 4.36 78.83 6.16
N ASN A 242 4.80 79.86 6.87
CA ASN A 242 5.92 79.77 7.79
C ASN A 242 5.42 79.21 9.13
N MET A 243 6.04 78.11 9.57
CA MET A 243 5.74 77.47 10.85
C MET A 243 6.78 77.86 11.88
N SER A 244 6.33 78.29 13.06
CA SER A 244 7.17 78.52 14.24
C SER A 244 6.79 77.55 15.35
N TRP A 245 7.78 76.92 15.95
CA TRP A 245 7.62 75.97 17.05
C TRP A 245 8.35 76.47 18.29
N LYS A 246 7.70 76.33 19.44
CA LYS A 246 8.31 76.57 20.75
C LYS A 246 8.21 75.32 21.59
N VAL A 247 9.36 74.74 21.92
CA VAL A 247 9.48 73.55 22.75
C VAL A 247 10.18 73.94 24.05
N GLU A 248 9.63 73.50 25.18
CA GLU A 248 10.26 73.65 26.50
C GLU A 248 10.87 72.31 26.90
N LEU A 249 12.17 72.31 27.10
CA LEU A 249 12.95 71.14 27.49
C LEU A 249 13.48 71.33 28.93
N PRO A 250 13.58 70.26 29.74
CA PRO A 250 14.24 70.33 31.04
C PRO A 250 15.73 70.70 30.90
N THR A 251 16.31 71.36 31.90
CA THR A 251 17.70 71.84 31.86
C THR A 251 18.77 70.74 31.89
N PHE A 252 18.38 69.48 32.13
CA PHE A 252 19.27 68.31 32.09
C PHE A 252 19.44 67.69 30.69
N VAL A 253 18.70 68.15 29.68
CA VAL A 253 18.78 67.61 28.31
C VAL A 253 20.14 67.95 27.70
N LEU A 254 20.87 66.92 27.24
CA LEU A 254 22.21 67.05 26.65
C LEU A 254 22.16 67.82 25.32
N ASN A 255 23.22 68.57 25.01
CA ASN A 255 23.34 69.36 23.77
C ASN A 255 23.14 68.51 22.51
N ASP A 256 23.56 67.24 22.52
CA ASP A 256 23.41 66.32 21.39
C ASP A 256 21.94 66.04 21.01
N TYR A 257 21.01 66.12 21.98
CA TYR A 257 19.58 66.03 21.71
C TYR A 257 19.01 67.35 21.18
N ILE A 258 19.59 68.48 21.59
CA ILE A 258 19.19 69.81 21.10
C ILE A 258 19.56 69.95 19.62
N GLU A 259 20.72 69.44 19.19
CA GLU A 259 21.14 69.45 17.78
C GLU A 259 20.19 68.65 16.86
N GLN A 260 19.49 67.63 17.38
CA GLN A 260 18.53 66.83 16.61
C GLN A 260 17.26 67.60 16.24
N PHE A 261 16.97 68.71 16.90
CA PHE A 261 15.85 69.60 16.53
C PHE A 261 16.14 70.44 15.28
N GLY A 262 17.41 70.55 14.85
CA GLY A 262 17.80 71.20 13.59
C GLY A 262 18.82 72.34 13.76
N LYS A 263 19.36 72.84 12.65
CA LYS A 263 20.32 73.96 12.65
C LYS A 263 19.60 75.32 12.68
N GLY A 264 20.09 76.27 13.48
CA GLY A 264 19.55 77.63 13.57
C GLY A 264 18.65 77.91 14.77
N LEU A 265 18.61 77.02 15.76
CA LEU A 265 17.77 77.16 16.95
C LEU A 265 18.17 78.36 17.80
N VAL A 266 17.17 79.11 18.27
CA VAL A 266 17.36 80.14 19.29
C VAL A 266 17.10 79.47 20.64
N LEU A 267 18.16 79.30 21.43
CA LEU A 267 18.09 78.77 22.78
C LEU A 267 17.93 79.93 23.77
N ARG A 268 16.85 79.93 24.55
CA ARG A 268 16.66 80.86 25.67
C ARG A 268 16.47 80.05 26.95
N ARG A 269 17.30 80.31 27.96
CA ARG A 269 17.10 79.75 29.30
C ARG A 269 16.10 80.64 30.04
N ASP A 270 14.98 80.06 30.46
CA ASP A 270 14.05 80.72 31.38
C ASP A 270 14.48 80.36 32.81
N VAL A 271 15.09 81.33 33.49
CA VAL A 271 15.74 81.14 34.80
C VAL A 271 14.69 80.88 35.90
N ASP A 272 13.49 81.42 35.76
CA ASP A 272 12.42 81.29 36.76
C ASP A 272 11.74 79.92 36.74
N LYS A 273 11.72 79.27 35.57
CA LYS A 273 11.06 77.96 35.38
C LYS A 273 12.04 76.79 35.25
N ASN A 274 13.33 77.06 35.27
CA ASN A 274 14.40 76.06 35.09
C ASN A 274 14.21 75.18 33.85
N VAL A 275 13.79 75.80 32.73
CA VAL A 275 13.58 75.15 31.43
C VAL A 275 14.39 75.83 30.33
N LEU A 276 14.76 75.06 29.32
CA LEU A 276 15.36 75.51 28.07
C LEU A 276 14.25 75.67 27.04
N VAL A 277 14.05 76.90 26.58
CA VAL A 277 13.14 77.21 25.49
C VAL A 277 13.93 77.09 24.18
N VAL A 278 13.48 76.20 23.31
CA VAL A 278 14.02 75.99 21.97
C VAL A 278 13.03 76.57 20.96
N GLU A 279 13.43 77.67 20.30
CA GLU A 279 12.66 78.29 19.22
C GLU A 279 13.30 77.95 17.87
N LEU A 280 12.52 77.32 16.99
CA LEU A 280 12.90 77.08 15.60
C LEU A 280 12.62 78.36 14.79
N PRO A 281 13.62 78.93 14.09
CA PRO A 281 13.38 80.10 13.25
C PRO A 281 12.38 79.73 12.15
N PRO A 282 11.53 80.69 11.73
CA PRO A 282 10.67 80.47 10.57
C PRO A 282 11.55 80.06 9.40
N LYS A 283 11.16 78.98 8.72
CA LYS A 283 11.90 78.46 7.57
C LYS A 283 11.93 79.56 6.51
N ASP A 284 13.08 80.21 6.35
CA ASP A 284 13.27 81.27 5.36
C ASP A 284 12.89 80.71 3.99
N THR A 285 11.72 81.11 3.51
CA THR A 285 11.30 80.88 2.14
C THR A 285 12.18 81.81 1.31
N LYS A 286 13.38 81.33 0.95
CA LYS A 286 14.23 82.00 -0.04
C LYS A 286 13.35 82.29 -1.25
N LYS A 287 13.06 83.59 -1.45
CA LYS A 287 12.42 84.13 -2.63
C LYS A 287 13.16 83.59 -3.86
N LYS A 288 12.44 82.85 -4.71
CA LYS A 288 12.77 82.76 -6.12
C LYS A 288 12.56 84.13 -6.77
#